data_AF-A0A9E5JFN7-F1
#
_entry.id   AF-A0A9E5JFN7-F1
#
_cell.length_a   1.000
_cell.length_b   1.000
_cell.length_c   1.000
_cell.angle_alpha   90.00
_cell.angle_beta   90.00
_cell.angle_gamma   90.00
#
_symmetry.space_group_name_H-M   'P 1'
#
loop_
_entity.id
_entity.type
_entity.pdbx_description
1 polymer ?
#
loop_
_entity_poly.entity_id
_entity_poly.type
_entity_poly.pdbx_seq_one_letter_code
_entity_poly.pdbx_strand_id
1 'polypeptide(L)' 'MTRQELHALRDQIYVLKCAIDDVERDLDPGIDPTTRDFRAALKWLLEAAKPVVAEPLRPSHRP' A
#
# COMPACT_ATOMS: atom_id res chain seq x y z
N MET A 1 20.78 -5.44 -2.99
CA MET A 1 19.46 -5.96 -3.36
C MET A 1 19.59 -6.78 -4.64
N THR A 2 18.97 -7.95 -4.68
CA THR A 2 18.84 -8.74 -5.90
C THR A 2 17.78 -8.16 -6.81
N ARG A 3 17.79 -8.55 -8.09
CA ARG A 3 16.75 -8.15 -9.05
C ARG A 3 15.36 -8.65 -8.62
N GLN A 4 15.29 -9.84 -8.01
CA GLN A 4 14.03 -10.38 -7.47
C GLN A 4 13.49 -9.55 -6.30
N GLU A 5 14.36 -9.13 -5.36
CA GLU A 5 13.96 -8.25 -4.26
C GLU A 5 13.42 -6.90 -4.76
N LEU A 6 14.04 -6.32 -5.79
CA LEU A 6 13.54 -5.09 -6.42
C LEU A 6 12.18 -5.30 -7.11
N HIS A 7 11.97 -6.44 -7.77
CA HIS A 7 10.67 -6.76 -8.35
C HIS A 7 9.59 -6.93 -7.28
N ALA A 8 9.89 -7.66 -6.20
CA ALA A 8 8.96 -7.84 -5.09
C ALA A 8 8.60 -6.50 -4.41
N LEU A 9 9.58 -5.64 -4.15
CA LEU A 9 9.34 -4.31 -3.58
C LEU A 9 8.45 -3.45 -4.50
N ARG A 10 8.72 -3.47 -5.81
CA ARG A 10 7.90 -2.75 -6.79
C ARG A 10 6.46 -3.25 -6.80
N ASP A 11 6.25 -4.56 -6.70
CA ASP A 11 4.92 -5.15 -6.70
C ASP A 11 4.17 -4.77 -5.40
N GLN A 12 4.84 -4.73 -4.25
CA GLN A 12 4.25 -4.24 -2.99
C GLN A 12 3.88 -2.75 -3.07
N ILE A 13 4.75 -1.91 -3.63
CA ILE A 13 4.47 -0.48 -3.85
C ILE A 13 3.29 -0.30 -4.80
N TYR A 14 3.20 -1.13 -5.83
CA TYR A 14 2.07 -1.11 -6.76
C TYR A 14 0.75 -1.43 -6.05
N VAL A 15 0.71 -2.46 -5.20
CA VAL A 15 -0.48 -2.80 -4.40
C VAL A 15 -0.85 -1.66 -3.45
N LEU A 16 0.13 -1.02 -2.79
CA LEU A 16 -0.12 0.14 -1.94
C LEU A 16 -0.71 1.32 -2.73
N LYS A 17 -0.22 1.57 -3.95
CA LYS A 17 -0.79 2.58 -4.83
C LYS A 17 -2.26 2.29 -5.14
N CYS A 18 -2.59 1.05 -5.53
CA CYS A 18 -3.98 0.66 -5.76
C CYS A 18 -4.85 0.86 -4.51
N ALA A 19 -4.33 0.51 -3.33
CA ALA A 19 -5.07 0.68 -2.08
C ALA A 19 -5.36 2.16 -1.77
N ILE A 20 -4.44 3.07 -2.10
CA ILE A 20 -4.68 4.52 -1.98
C ILE A 20 -5.75 4.96 -2.97
N ASP A 21 -5.63 4.58 -4.24
CA ASP A 21 -6.59 4.94 -5.28
C ASP A 21 -8.02 4.45 -4.95
N ASP A 22 -8.13 3.26 -4.34
CA ASP A 22 -9.40 2.71 -3.87
C ASP A 22 -9.96 3.49 -2.68
N VAL A 23 -9.13 3.83 -1.68
CA VAL A 23 -9.56 4.62 -0.52
C VAL A 23 -10.04 6.02 -0.94
N GLU A 24 -9.34 6.68 -1.87
CA GLU A 24 -9.74 8.00 -2.38
C GLU A 24 -11.10 7.95 -3.08
N ARG A 25 -11.37 6.88 -3.82
CA ARG A 25 -12.66 6.68 -4.51
C ARG A 25 -13.78 6.28 -3.54
N ASP A 26 -13.50 5.36 -2.63
CA ASP A 26 -14.49 4.80 -1.70
C ASP A 26 -14.90 5.80 -0.63
N LEU A 27 -14.03 6.76 -0.29
CA LEU A 27 -14.27 7.79 0.71
C LEU A 27 -14.54 9.18 0.10
N ASP A 28 -14.89 9.25 -1.19
CA ASP A 28 -15.27 10.49 -1.84
C ASP A 28 -16.48 11.13 -1.11
N PRO A 29 -16.40 12.38 -0.62
CA PRO A 29 -17.50 13.01 0.10
C PRO A 29 -18.79 13.15 -0.72
N GLY A 30 -18.71 13.12 -2.05
CA GLY A 30 -19.83 13.20 -2.97
C GLY A 30 -20.70 11.94 -3.03
N ILE A 31 -20.23 10.80 -2.49
CA ILE A 31 -20.99 9.54 -2.43
C ILE A 31 -21.50 9.17 -1.02
N ASP A 32 -21.32 10.06 -0.03
CA ASP A 32 -21.74 9.90 1.37
C ASP A 32 -21.30 8.55 2.00
N PRO A 33 -19.98 8.31 2.15
CA PRO A 33 -19.43 7.04 2.60
C PRO A 33 -19.83 6.72 4.04
N THR A 34 -20.18 5.45 4.29
CA THR A 34 -20.61 5.00 5.61
C THR A 34 -19.43 4.64 6.50
N THR A 35 -19.64 4.59 7.82
CA THR A 35 -18.64 4.09 8.79
C THR A 35 -18.08 2.70 8.42
N ARG A 36 -18.88 1.86 7.75
CA ARG A 36 -18.42 0.55 7.27
C ARG A 36 -17.39 0.70 6.16
N ASP A 37 -17.60 1.64 5.24
CA ASP A 37 -16.71 1.90 4.10
C ASP A 37 -15.37 2.46 4.60
N PHE A 38 -15.40 3.39 5.58
CA PHE A 38 -14.19 3.84 6.28
C PHE A 38 -13.40 2.69 6.92
N ARG A 39 -14.08 1.77 7.61
CA ARG A 39 -13.41 0.62 8.25
C ARG A 39 -12.81 -0.33 7.21
N ALA A 40 -13.50 -0.55 6.10
CA ALA A 40 -13.03 -1.40 5.01
C ALA A 40 -11.81 -0.79 4.31
N ALA A 41 -11.90 0.49 3.94
CA ALA A 41 -10.83 1.25 3.29
C ALA A 41 -9.58 1.33 4.19
N LEU A 42 -9.74 1.64 5.48
CA LEU A 42 -8.62 1.68 6.43
C LEU A 42 -7.97 0.30 6.59
N LYS A 43 -8.76 -0.77 6.68
CA LYS A 43 -8.23 -2.13 6.76
C LYS A 43 -7.43 -2.46 5.51
N TRP A 44 -7.96 -2.17 4.34
CA TRP A 44 -7.30 -2.43 3.06
C TRP A 44 -5.96 -1.70 2.95
N LEU A 45 -5.96 -0.39 3.25
CA LEU A 45 -4.76 0.44 3.25
C LEU A 45 -3.68 -0.12 4.19
N LEU A 46 -4.07 -0.53 5.40
CA LEU A 46 -3.12 -1.10 6.37
C LEU A 46 -2.56 -2.46 5.91
N GLU A 47 -3.38 -3.34 5.33
CA GLU A 47 -2.86 -4.60 4.79
C GLU A 47 -1.91 -4.39 3.60
N ALA A 48 -2.14 -3.37 2.77
CA ALA A 48 -1.25 -3.03 1.66
C ALA A 48 0.06 -2.35 2.13
N ALA A 49 0.01 -1.56 3.20
CA ALA A 49 1.18 -0.87 3.73
C ALA A 49 2.13 -1.79 4.52
N LYS A 50 1.59 -2.77 5.26
CA LYS A 50 2.37 -3.69 6.11
C LYS A 50 3.54 -4.37 5.38
N PRO A 51 3.37 -4.99 4.19
CA PRO A 51 4.47 -5.62 3.47
C PRO A 51 5.60 -4.64 3.13
N VAL A 52 5.26 -3.41 2.75
CA VAL A 52 6.22 -2.37 2.35
C VAL A 52 7.09 -1.95 3.53
N VAL A 53 6.52 -1.83 4.73
CA VAL A 53 7.25 -1.41 5.94
C VAL A 53 7.93 -2.56 6.68
N ALA A 54 7.51 -3.81 6.41
CA ALA A 54 8.09 -5.00 7.04
C ALA A 54 9.50 -5.31 6.51
N GLU A 55 9.79 -4.94 5.26
CA GLU A 55 11.12 -5.12 4.68
C GLU A 55 12.04 -3.97 5.11
N PRO A 56 13.11 -4.23 5.88
CA PRO A 56 14.08 -3.19 6.21
C PRO A 56 14.71 -2.70 4.91
N LEU A 57 14.67 -1.39 4.65
CA LEU A 57 15.44 -0.77 3.57
C LEU A 57 16.93 -1.00 3.82
N ARG A 58 17.46 -2.13 3.35
CA ARG A 58 18.89 -2.42 3.45
C ARG A 58 19.60 -1.46 2.51
N PRO A 59 20.45 -0.53 3.02
CA PRO A 59 21.19 0.36 2.15
C PRO A 59 22.02 -0.49 1.18
N SER A 60 21.98 -0.13 -0.09
CA SER A 60 22.83 -0.75 -1.10
C SER A 60 24.29 -0.51 -0.70
N HIS A 61 24.95 -1.54 -0.15
CA HIS A 61 26.39 -1.55 -0.03
C HIS A 61 26.95 -1.63 -1.46
N ARG A 62 27.27 -0.47 -2.02
CA ARG A 62 28.06 -0.36 -3.24
C ARG A 62 29.53 -0.34 -2.79
N PRO A 63 30.38 -1.28 -3.24
CA PRO A 63 31.81 -1.23 -2.99
C PRO A 63 32.47 -0.06 -3.73
#